data_AF-A0A7Z0M8G5-F1
#
_entry.id   AF-A0A7Z0M8G5-F1
#
_cell.length_a   1.000
_cell.length_b   1.000
_cell.length_c   1.000
_cell.angle_alpha   90.00
_cell.angle_beta   90.00
_cell.angle_gamma   90.00
#
_symmetry.space_group_name_H-M   'P 1'
#
loop_
_entity.id
_entity.type
_entity.pdbx_description
1 polymer ?
#
loop_
_entity_poly.entity_id
_entity_poly.type
_entity_poly.pdbx_seq_one_letter_code
_entity_poly.pdbx_strand_id
1 'polypeptide(L)'
;MSGPSASCPLCAESGGSLVWQNDVLRVVIVNDAGLPGYTRVIWHAHVPEMTDLDARQRGHLMRIVFLVEGVQRQVLLADKVNLASLGNMTPHLHWHVIPRWRDDPWFPDSIWAPHRARDEKDAAQWGERGGILNALQGEYAAALRTRLEHSAVSDSTDSPHPAGRENRRAPGSSGQNPAPPHRSETGERGGDQRGGAVPPAQGSDNRLRELPGRQLAALHPEWRAALDTPEVTAALRRLDQFLAERLEKGAVIYPARVFRALELLAPADVRVVILGQDPYHGPGQAQGLAFSVPDRCPAPPSLRNMFNELAREYPDRRMRRHNDLSDWSRQGVLLLNTSLSVEQGAAGSHARKGWEIVTDALIQAMAASPRPKVFMLWGSHAQGKQPLLTAAGQEHKIMRANHPSPLSALRPPRPFIGCGHFSQANDWLAARGQEPVDWVGTDAA
;
A
#
# COMPACT_ATOMS: atom_id res chain seq x y z
N MET A 1 27.84 10.69 13.27
CA MET A 1 27.17 9.42 12.95
C MET A 1 26.33 9.03 14.14
N SER A 2 25.06 8.66 13.93
CA SER A 2 24.19 8.14 14.97
C SER A 2 24.78 6.84 15.52
N GLY A 3 24.92 6.73 16.84
CA GLY A 3 25.39 5.52 17.51
C GLY A 3 24.42 4.34 17.34
N PRO A 4 24.82 3.12 17.72
CA PRO A 4 23.95 1.96 17.67
C PRO A 4 22.68 2.21 18.51
N SER A 5 21.53 1.78 18.01
CA SER A 5 20.25 1.86 18.74
C SER A 5 19.96 0.54 19.42
N ALA A 6 19.71 0.58 20.73
CA ALA A 6 19.35 -0.60 21.52
C ALA A 6 18.02 -1.25 21.07
N SER A 7 17.14 -0.50 20.40
CA SER A 7 15.87 -1.01 19.89
C SER A 7 15.96 -1.55 18.45
N CYS A 8 17.12 -1.47 17.80
CA CYS A 8 17.30 -1.94 16.44
C CYS A 8 17.82 -3.38 16.42
N PRO A 9 17.07 -4.34 15.84
CA PRO A 9 17.53 -5.72 15.75
C PRO A 9 18.80 -5.86 14.91
N LEU A 10 19.01 -5.00 13.90
CA LEU A 10 20.24 -4.99 13.10
C LEU A 10 21.41 -4.26 13.77
N CYS A 11 21.20 -3.54 14.87
CA CYS A 11 22.31 -3.11 15.73
C CYS A 11 22.66 -4.18 16.77
N ALA A 12 21.66 -4.93 17.26
CA ALA A 12 21.83 -5.91 18.32
C ALA A 12 22.34 -7.27 17.83
N GLU A 13 21.96 -7.68 16.62
CA GLU A 13 22.23 -9.01 16.08
C GLU A 13 22.86 -8.95 14.68
N SER A 14 23.48 -10.06 14.28
CA SER A 14 24.03 -10.21 12.93
C SER A 14 22.96 -10.10 11.85
N GLY A 15 21.73 -10.55 12.13
CA GLY A 15 20.62 -10.59 11.18
C GLY A 15 20.61 -11.83 10.27
N GLY A 16 21.44 -12.83 10.58
CA GLY A 16 21.60 -14.09 9.83
C GLY A 16 22.92 -14.78 10.12
N SER A 17 23.23 -15.84 9.36
CA SER A 17 24.52 -16.53 9.39
C SER A 17 25.59 -15.65 8.75
N LEU A 18 26.57 -15.20 9.54
CA LEU A 18 27.62 -14.29 9.07
C LEU A 18 28.52 -14.97 8.03
N VAL A 19 28.66 -14.34 6.87
CA VAL A 19 29.55 -14.82 5.79
C VAL A 19 30.86 -14.03 5.79
N TRP A 20 30.75 -12.71 5.89
CA TRP A 20 31.85 -11.76 5.80
C TRP A 20 31.46 -10.42 6.41
N GLN A 21 32.43 -9.66 6.93
CA GLN A 21 32.25 -8.27 7.37
C GLN A 21 33.55 -7.49 7.28
N ASN A 22 33.43 -6.16 7.22
CA ASN A 22 34.53 -5.22 7.42
C ASN A 22 34.10 -4.12 8.40
N ASP A 23 34.84 -3.02 8.48
CA ASP A 23 34.54 -1.94 9.43
C ASP A 23 33.18 -1.26 9.19
N VAL A 24 32.68 -1.27 7.95
CA VAL A 24 31.52 -0.45 7.55
C VAL A 24 30.25 -1.25 7.27
N LEU A 25 30.35 -2.53 6.92
CA LEU A 25 29.18 -3.37 6.62
C LEU A 25 29.47 -4.86 6.84
N ARG A 26 28.40 -5.64 6.86
CA ARG A 26 28.44 -7.11 6.90
C ARG A 26 27.51 -7.75 5.89
N VAL A 27 27.84 -8.98 5.48
CA VAL A 27 27.04 -9.83 4.60
C VAL A 27 26.63 -11.08 5.37
N VAL A 28 25.33 -11.34 5.41
CA VAL A 28 24.75 -12.48 6.14
C VAL A 28 23.79 -13.26 5.25
N ILE A 29 23.79 -14.58 5.38
CA ILE A 29 22.76 -15.45 4.78
C ILE A 29 21.61 -15.56 5.78
N VAL A 30 20.39 -15.32 5.30
CA VAL A 30 19.17 -15.41 6.11
C VAL A 30 18.78 -16.88 6.24
N ASN A 31 18.55 -17.33 7.47
CA ASN A 31 18.15 -18.71 7.76
C ASN A 31 16.64 -18.89 7.54
N ASP A 32 16.22 -18.94 6.27
CA ASP A 32 14.84 -19.20 5.86
C ASP A 32 14.81 -20.42 4.93
N ALA A 33 14.18 -21.50 5.40
CA ALA A 33 14.11 -22.77 4.67
C ALA A 33 13.34 -22.67 3.34
N GLY A 34 12.46 -21.68 3.18
CA GLY A 34 11.72 -21.44 1.95
C GLY A 34 12.47 -20.58 0.92
N LEU A 35 13.58 -19.95 1.30
CA LEU A 35 14.30 -18.97 0.49
C LEU A 35 15.83 -19.24 0.49
N PRO A 36 16.27 -20.37 -0.06
CA PRO A 36 17.69 -20.73 -0.09
C PRO A 36 18.54 -19.66 -0.79
N GLY A 37 19.67 -19.30 -0.18
CA GLY A 37 20.57 -18.27 -0.70
C GLY A 37 20.15 -16.82 -0.45
N TYR A 38 19.00 -16.57 0.19
CA TYR A 38 18.58 -15.22 0.58
C TYR A 38 19.66 -14.56 1.46
N THR A 39 20.21 -13.46 0.98
CA THR A 39 21.33 -12.76 1.60
C THR A 39 20.95 -11.32 1.93
N ARG A 40 21.49 -10.79 3.03
CA ARG A 40 21.40 -9.37 3.38
C ARG A 40 22.79 -8.73 3.41
N VAL A 41 22.87 -7.52 2.89
CA VAL A 41 24.04 -6.64 3.01
C VAL A 41 23.64 -5.51 3.96
N ILE A 42 24.26 -5.43 5.13
CA ILE A 42 23.81 -4.57 6.24
C ILE A 42 24.92 -3.57 6.56
N TRP A 43 24.61 -2.28 6.48
CA TRP A 43 25.52 -1.22 6.88
C TRP A 43 25.70 -1.21 8.40
N HIS A 44 26.87 -0.88 8.94
CA HIS A 44 27.09 -0.91 10.39
C HIS A 44 26.49 0.28 11.12
N ALA A 45 26.70 1.49 10.59
CA ALA A 45 26.14 2.69 11.20
C ALA A 45 24.61 2.64 11.14
N HIS A 46 23.96 3.09 12.21
CA HIS A 46 22.51 3.20 12.25
C HIS A 46 22.08 4.44 11.45
N VAL A 47 21.94 4.25 10.14
CA VAL A 47 21.37 5.23 9.22
C VAL A 47 20.16 4.62 8.53
N PRO A 48 19.05 5.35 8.36
CA PRO A 48 17.87 4.81 7.71
C PRO A 48 17.99 4.73 6.20
N GLU A 49 18.62 5.72 5.55
CA GLU A 49 18.52 5.91 4.11
C GLU A 49 19.88 5.88 3.40
N MET A 50 19.87 5.47 2.12
CA MET A 50 21.06 5.57 1.25
C MET A 50 21.59 7.01 1.12
N THR A 51 20.70 7.99 1.25
CA THR A 51 21.06 9.42 1.17
C THR A 51 21.84 9.90 2.38
N ASP A 52 21.84 9.15 3.48
CA ASP A 52 22.63 9.44 4.69
C ASP A 52 24.09 8.99 4.55
N LEU A 53 24.40 8.22 3.50
CA LEU A 53 25.76 7.87 3.11
C LEU A 53 26.32 8.85 2.08
N ASP A 54 27.64 9.07 2.09
CA ASP A 54 28.30 9.80 1.02
C ASP A 54 28.34 8.98 -0.30
N ALA A 55 28.76 9.62 -1.39
CA ALA A 55 28.78 8.97 -2.71
C ALA A 55 29.71 7.75 -2.78
N ARG A 56 30.86 7.78 -2.08
CA ARG A 56 31.82 6.67 -2.05
C ARG A 56 31.25 5.50 -1.25
N GLN A 57 30.63 5.79 -0.11
CA GLN A 57 29.97 4.80 0.74
C GLN A 57 28.78 4.13 0.03
N ARG A 58 27.93 4.92 -0.66
CA ARG A 58 26.86 4.38 -1.50
C ARG A 58 27.42 3.46 -2.60
N GLY A 59 28.49 3.89 -3.27
CA GLY A 59 29.17 3.11 -4.29
C GLY A 59 29.70 1.78 -3.73
N HIS A 60 30.36 1.82 -2.57
CA HIS A 60 30.87 0.63 -1.88
C HIS A 60 29.76 -0.35 -1.55
N LEU A 61 28.69 0.11 -0.89
CA LEU A 61 27.55 -0.71 -0.52
C LEU A 61 26.93 -1.40 -1.74
N MET A 62 26.72 -0.66 -2.84
CA MET A 62 26.13 -1.24 -4.06
C MET A 62 27.07 -2.21 -4.78
N ARG A 63 28.40 -1.99 -4.76
CA ARG A 63 29.36 -2.98 -5.29
C ARG A 63 29.22 -4.32 -4.56
N ILE A 64 29.09 -4.30 -3.23
CA ILE A 64 28.89 -5.52 -2.45
C ILE A 64 27.53 -6.18 -2.79
N VAL A 65 26.46 -5.41 -2.94
CA VAL A 65 25.14 -5.92 -3.38
C VAL A 65 25.25 -6.64 -4.74
N PHE A 66 25.92 -6.04 -5.71
CA PHE A 66 26.10 -6.63 -7.04
C PHE A 66 27.04 -7.84 -7.03
N LEU A 67 28.04 -7.87 -6.15
CA LEU A 67 28.90 -9.03 -5.96
C LEU A 67 28.08 -10.22 -5.44
N VAL A 68 27.22 -10.00 -4.44
CA VAL A 68 26.31 -11.03 -3.93
C VAL A 68 25.36 -11.53 -5.04
N GLU A 69 24.75 -10.62 -5.80
CA GLU A 69 23.92 -10.98 -6.96
C GLU A 69 24.71 -11.87 -7.94
N GLY A 70 25.94 -11.47 -8.29
CA GLY A 70 26.78 -12.20 -9.24
C GLY A 70 27.10 -13.61 -8.76
N VAL A 71 27.40 -13.79 -7.48
CA VAL A 71 27.65 -15.12 -6.89
C VAL A 71 26.39 -15.97 -6.87
N GLN A 72 25.24 -15.40 -6.50
CA GLN A 72 23.95 -16.11 -6.54
C GLN A 72 23.62 -16.63 -7.93
N ARG A 73 23.82 -15.81 -8.96
CA ARG A 73 23.56 -16.20 -10.36
C ARG A 73 24.48 -17.32 -10.83
N GLN A 74 25.73 -17.34 -10.35
CA GLN A 74 26.73 -18.30 -10.82
C GLN A 74 26.71 -19.62 -10.05
N VAL A 75 26.54 -19.58 -8.73
CA VAL A 75 26.57 -20.78 -7.89
C VAL A 75 25.18 -21.40 -7.74
N LEU A 76 24.17 -20.58 -7.49
CA LEU A 76 22.79 -21.06 -7.27
C LEU A 76 21.96 -21.12 -8.56
N LEU A 77 22.55 -20.70 -9.69
CA LEU A 77 21.91 -20.72 -11.02
C LEU A 77 20.52 -20.07 -11.01
N ALA A 78 20.40 -18.91 -10.34
CA ALA A 78 19.16 -18.17 -10.22
C ALA A 78 18.69 -17.62 -11.58
N ASP A 79 17.40 -17.81 -11.92
CA ASP A 79 16.78 -17.24 -13.12
C ASP A 79 16.68 -15.72 -13.04
N LYS A 80 16.46 -15.21 -11.81
CA LYS A 80 16.38 -13.78 -11.50
C LYS A 80 16.92 -13.54 -10.10
N VAL A 81 17.41 -12.34 -9.85
CA VAL A 81 17.67 -11.84 -8.50
C VAL A 81 16.80 -10.62 -8.23
N ASN A 82 16.17 -10.58 -7.06
CA ASN A 82 15.42 -9.43 -6.57
C ASN A 82 16.32 -8.65 -5.60
N LEU A 83 16.40 -7.33 -5.82
CA LEU A 83 17.09 -6.40 -4.95
C LEU A 83 16.06 -5.48 -4.31
N ALA A 84 16.06 -5.37 -2.98
CA ALA A 84 15.16 -4.46 -2.27
C ALA A 84 15.86 -3.86 -1.05
N SER A 85 15.62 -2.57 -0.81
CA SER A 85 15.91 -1.90 0.45
C SER A 85 14.58 -1.68 1.16
N LEU A 86 14.37 -2.35 2.31
CA LEU A 86 13.12 -2.29 3.07
C LEU A 86 13.43 -1.83 4.50
N GLY A 87 13.02 -0.62 4.86
CA GLY A 87 13.36 -0.01 6.16
C GLY A 87 12.16 0.31 7.07
N ASN A 88 10.93 0.07 6.63
CA ASN A 88 9.73 0.61 7.30
C ASN A 88 9.57 0.16 8.77
N MET A 89 9.95 -1.08 9.09
CA MET A 89 9.87 -1.65 10.44
C MET A 89 11.20 -1.62 11.19
N THR A 90 12.30 -1.41 10.47
CA THR A 90 13.66 -1.38 11.01
C THR A 90 14.42 -0.33 10.22
N PRO A 91 14.44 0.93 10.69
CA PRO A 91 15.01 2.07 9.96
C PRO A 91 16.55 2.05 10.03
N HIS A 92 17.12 0.96 9.54
CA HIS A 92 18.55 0.67 9.49
C HIS A 92 18.88 0.19 8.09
N LEU A 93 19.82 0.84 7.44
CA LEU A 93 20.15 0.62 6.04
C LEU A 93 20.67 -0.80 5.79
N HIS A 94 19.91 -1.56 5.00
CA HIS A 94 20.29 -2.87 4.53
C HIS A 94 19.61 -3.20 3.20
N TRP A 95 20.25 -4.05 2.42
CA TRP A 95 19.74 -4.56 1.15
C TRP A 95 19.46 -6.04 1.24
N HIS A 96 18.31 -6.44 0.70
CA HIS A 96 17.90 -7.80 0.47
C HIS A 96 18.33 -8.22 -0.94
N VAL A 97 19.08 -9.32 -1.04
CA VAL A 97 19.55 -9.90 -2.30
C VAL A 97 19.03 -11.33 -2.36
N ILE A 98 17.99 -11.53 -3.17
CA ILE A 98 17.18 -12.75 -3.12
C ILE A 98 17.24 -13.45 -4.49
N PRO A 99 17.84 -14.66 -4.59
CA PRO A 99 17.80 -15.45 -5.80
C PRO A 99 16.40 -16.04 -6.00
N ARG A 100 15.95 -16.09 -7.25
CA ARG A 100 14.60 -16.49 -7.66
C ARG A 100 14.66 -17.46 -8.84
N TRP A 101 13.68 -18.35 -8.90
CA TRP A 101 13.53 -19.34 -9.96
C TRP A 101 12.09 -19.35 -10.48
N ARG A 102 11.90 -19.69 -11.75
CA ARG A 102 10.56 -19.67 -12.38
C ARG A 102 9.56 -20.63 -11.71
N ASP A 103 10.10 -21.70 -11.15
CA ASP A 103 9.39 -22.73 -10.40
C ASP A 103 9.27 -22.40 -8.90
N ASP A 104 9.89 -21.31 -8.41
CA ASP A 104 9.76 -20.96 -7.00
C ASP A 104 8.32 -20.56 -6.62
N PRO A 105 7.91 -20.73 -5.35
CA PRO A 105 6.51 -20.59 -4.98
C PRO A 105 5.91 -19.19 -5.12
N TRP A 106 6.76 -18.19 -5.31
CA TRP A 106 6.36 -16.79 -5.44
C TRP A 106 6.49 -16.27 -6.87
N PHE A 107 7.19 -16.96 -7.78
CA PHE A 107 7.42 -16.44 -9.13
C PHE A 107 6.11 -16.40 -9.97
N PRO A 108 5.83 -15.32 -10.73
CA PRO A 108 6.67 -14.14 -11.02
C PRO A 108 6.56 -12.98 -10.01
N ASP A 109 5.77 -13.13 -8.95
CA ASP A 109 5.59 -12.12 -7.92
C ASP A 109 6.81 -12.02 -6.97
N SER A 110 6.82 -10.98 -6.13
CA SER A 110 7.87 -10.83 -5.11
C SER A 110 7.71 -11.88 -4.00
N ILE A 111 8.78 -12.18 -3.27
CA ILE A 111 8.73 -13.11 -2.12
C ILE A 111 7.81 -12.65 -0.97
N TRP A 112 7.37 -11.39 -1.02
CA TRP A 112 6.42 -10.82 -0.06
C TRP A 112 4.96 -10.92 -0.53
N ALA A 113 4.74 -11.38 -1.76
CA ALA A 113 3.42 -11.69 -2.25
C ALA A 113 2.86 -12.95 -1.55
N PRO A 114 1.53 -13.14 -1.56
CA PRO A 114 0.93 -14.39 -1.12
C PRO A 114 1.51 -15.58 -1.85
N HIS A 115 1.70 -16.67 -1.12
CA HIS A 115 2.16 -17.92 -1.71
C HIS A 115 1.20 -18.35 -2.82
N ARG A 116 1.73 -18.64 -3.99
CA ARG A 116 0.91 -19.15 -5.08
C ARG A 116 0.59 -20.61 -4.79
N ALA A 117 -0.69 -21.00 -4.94
CA ALA A 117 -1.01 -22.42 -5.04
C ALA A 117 -0.39 -22.93 -6.34
N ARG A 118 0.67 -23.73 -6.21
CA ARG A 118 1.32 -24.44 -7.30
C ARG A 118 0.62 -25.78 -7.46
N ASP A 119 0.52 -26.28 -8.70
CA ASP A 119 0.06 -27.65 -8.90
C ASP A 119 1.08 -28.65 -8.34
N GLU A 120 0.69 -29.92 -8.22
CA GLU A 120 1.55 -30.96 -7.62
C GLU A 120 2.89 -31.11 -8.36
N LYS A 121 2.91 -30.83 -9.66
CA LYS A 121 4.11 -30.94 -10.49
C LYS A 121 5.09 -29.81 -10.19
N ASP A 122 4.62 -28.57 -10.15
CA ASP A 122 5.41 -27.39 -9.78
C ASP A 122 5.93 -27.53 -8.34
N ALA A 123 5.10 -28.03 -7.42
CA ALA A 123 5.50 -28.27 -6.04
C ALA A 123 6.58 -29.35 -5.91
N ALA A 124 6.48 -30.45 -6.68
CA ALA A 124 7.50 -31.49 -6.72
C ALA A 124 8.82 -30.97 -7.33
N GLN A 125 8.76 -30.19 -8.40
CA GLN A 125 9.94 -29.56 -9.02
C GLN A 125 10.64 -28.61 -8.05
N TRP A 126 9.89 -27.77 -7.34
CA TRP A 126 10.45 -26.92 -6.30
C TRP A 126 11.06 -27.72 -5.16
N GLY A 127 10.43 -28.83 -4.76
CA GLY A 127 10.98 -29.75 -3.75
C GLY A 127 12.34 -30.33 -4.15
N GLU A 128 12.46 -30.83 -5.39
CA GLU A 128 13.72 -31.35 -5.94
C GLU A 128 14.80 -30.26 -6.01
N ARG A 129 14.46 -29.08 -6.54
CA ARG A 129 15.35 -27.92 -6.57
C ARG A 129 15.78 -27.50 -5.17
N GLY A 130 14.86 -27.47 -4.21
CA GLY A 130 15.15 -27.17 -2.81
C GLY A 130 16.23 -28.09 -2.23
N GLY A 131 16.18 -29.39 -2.56
CA GLY A 131 17.23 -30.34 -2.21
C GLY A 131 18.60 -29.97 -2.79
N ILE A 132 18.66 -29.63 -4.09
CA ILE A 132 19.89 -29.19 -4.77
C ILE A 132 20.43 -27.89 -4.15
N LEU A 133 19.56 -26.89 -3.95
CA LEU A 133 19.95 -25.59 -3.40
C LEU A 133 20.43 -25.69 -1.95
N ASN A 134 19.88 -26.63 -1.17
CA ASN A 134 20.38 -26.93 0.17
C ASN A 134 21.78 -27.53 0.14
N ALA A 135 22.07 -28.44 -0.79
CA ALA A 135 23.42 -29.00 -0.97
C ALA A 135 24.44 -27.94 -1.41
N LEU A 136 24.02 -26.94 -2.20
CA LEU A 136 24.87 -25.85 -2.68
C LEU A 136 25.11 -24.74 -1.65
N GLN A 137 24.43 -24.72 -0.49
CA GLN A 137 24.58 -23.61 0.48
C GLN A 137 26.03 -23.46 0.97
N GLY A 138 26.74 -24.57 1.19
CA GLY A 138 28.14 -24.55 1.63
C GLY A 138 29.07 -23.93 0.58
N GLU A 139 28.92 -24.34 -0.68
CA GLU A 139 29.67 -23.81 -1.81
C GLU A 139 29.36 -22.33 -2.04
N TYR A 140 28.08 -21.95 -1.95
CA TYR A 140 27.63 -20.57 -2.07
C TYR A 140 28.25 -19.66 -1.00
N ALA A 141 28.21 -20.08 0.26
CA ALA A 141 28.82 -19.33 1.36
C ALA A 141 30.34 -19.19 1.19
N ALA A 142 31.02 -20.25 0.74
CA ALA A 142 32.46 -20.23 0.48
C ALA A 142 32.81 -19.28 -0.68
N ALA A 143 32.09 -19.37 -1.81
CA ALA A 143 32.30 -18.51 -2.98
C ALA A 143 32.04 -17.03 -2.66
N LEU A 144 30.99 -16.73 -1.89
CA LEU A 144 30.74 -15.38 -1.39
C LEU A 144 31.92 -14.86 -0.57
N ARG A 145 32.35 -15.63 0.44
CA ARG A 145 33.46 -15.24 1.31
C ARG A 145 34.72 -14.93 0.52
N THR A 146 35.13 -15.84 -0.36
CA THR A 146 36.31 -15.68 -1.21
C THR A 146 36.21 -14.42 -2.07
N ARG A 147 35.07 -14.13 -2.69
CA ARG A 147 34.95 -12.91 -3.54
C ARG A 147 34.93 -11.63 -2.73
N LEU A 148 34.27 -11.63 -1.58
CA LEU A 148 34.20 -10.47 -0.70
C LEU A 148 35.60 -10.13 -0.13
N GLU A 149 36.39 -11.15 0.24
CA GLU A 149 37.78 -10.99 0.65
C GLU A 149 38.65 -10.38 -0.47
N HIS A 150 38.56 -10.89 -1.70
CA HIS A 150 39.30 -10.32 -2.83
C HIS A 150 38.87 -8.88 -3.15
N SER A 151 37.58 -8.56 -3.06
CA SER A 151 37.07 -7.20 -3.28
C SER A 151 37.57 -6.22 -2.21
N ALA A 152 37.77 -6.67 -0.98
CA ALA A 152 38.30 -5.84 0.10
C ALA A 152 39.78 -5.50 -0.12
N VAL A 153 40.54 -6.43 -0.71
CA VAL A 153 41.95 -6.19 -1.07
C VAL A 153 42.06 -5.15 -2.18
N SER A 154 41.22 -5.21 -3.21
CA SER A 154 41.24 -4.23 -4.32
C SER A 154 40.80 -2.81 -3.92
N ASP A 155 39.94 -2.66 -2.91
CA ASP A 155 39.54 -1.33 -2.42
C ASP A 155 40.62 -0.67 -1.51
N SER A 156 41.60 -1.44 -1.02
CA SER A 156 42.70 -0.93 -0.17
C SER A 156 43.94 -0.46 -0.94
N THR A 157 44.06 -0.81 -2.23
CA THR A 157 45.15 -0.35 -3.10
C THR A 157 44.88 0.99 -3.77
N ASP A 158 43.68 1.57 -3.61
CA ASP A 158 43.31 2.89 -4.11
C ASP A 158 43.58 3.98 -3.04
N SER A 159 44.87 4.33 -2.85
CA SER A 159 45.27 5.52 -2.10
C SER A 159 45.14 6.80 -2.94
N PRO A 160 44.85 7.96 -2.33
CA PRO A 160 44.29 9.11 -3.03
C PRO A 160 45.36 9.92 -3.77
N HIS A 161 45.16 10.16 -5.07
CA HIS A 161 45.92 11.18 -5.80
C HIS A 161 45.15 12.51 -5.87
N PRO A 162 45.85 13.65 -5.80
CA PRO A 162 45.28 14.92 -5.33
C PRO A 162 44.52 15.68 -6.41
N ALA A 163 43.75 16.63 -5.93
CA ALA A 163 42.96 17.59 -6.68
C ALA A 163 43.75 18.35 -7.75
N GLY A 164 43.06 18.65 -8.85
CA GLY A 164 43.37 19.79 -9.72
C GLY A 164 43.48 19.45 -11.19
N ARG A 165 42.44 19.74 -11.97
CA ARG A 165 42.56 20.47 -13.24
C ARG A 165 41.22 20.91 -13.82
N GLU A 166 41.02 22.22 -13.70
CA GLU A 166 40.39 23.17 -14.61
C GLU A 166 39.69 22.63 -15.87
N ASN A 167 38.38 22.87 -15.95
CA ASN A 167 37.60 22.79 -17.18
C ASN A 167 37.76 24.09 -17.98
N ARG A 168 38.44 24.02 -19.14
CA ARG A 168 38.38 25.06 -20.17
C ARG A 168 37.17 24.82 -21.09
N ARG A 169 36.33 25.85 -21.24
CA ARG A 169 35.45 26.10 -22.40
C ARG A 169 36.33 26.32 -23.65
N ALA A 170 35.93 26.14 -24.91
CA ALA A 170 34.71 26.46 -25.68
C ALA A 170 34.88 25.86 -27.13
N PRO A 171 34.13 26.24 -28.19
CA PRO A 171 32.69 26.40 -28.40
C PRO A 171 32.14 25.68 -29.68
N GLY A 172 30.81 25.57 -29.76
CA GLY A 172 30.02 25.85 -31.00
C GLY A 172 29.92 24.78 -32.10
N SER A 173 28.69 24.30 -32.35
CA SER A 173 28.08 24.43 -33.69
C SER A 173 26.56 24.34 -33.62
N SER A 174 25.96 25.22 -34.40
CA SER A 174 24.55 25.54 -34.59
C SER A 174 23.85 24.57 -35.54
N GLY A 175 22.59 24.26 -35.25
CA GLY A 175 21.66 23.62 -36.18
C GLY A 175 20.20 23.80 -35.76
N GLN A 176 19.58 24.89 -36.20
CA GLN A 176 18.11 25.10 -36.31
C GLN A 176 17.62 24.24 -37.49
N ASN A 177 16.43 23.61 -37.55
CA ASN A 177 15.03 24.07 -37.53
C ASN A 177 14.16 22.84 -37.99
N PRO A 178 12.82 22.89 -38.21
CA PRO A 178 11.71 23.47 -37.46
C PRO A 178 10.53 22.46 -37.24
N ALA A 179 9.48 22.91 -36.54
CA ALA A 179 8.22 22.22 -36.27
C ALA A 179 7.18 22.29 -37.43
N PRO A 180 6.13 21.44 -37.46
CA PRO A 180 4.97 21.61 -38.33
C PRO A 180 3.72 22.17 -37.59
N PRO A 181 2.71 22.67 -38.32
CA PRO A 181 1.90 23.82 -37.90
C PRO A 181 0.54 23.48 -37.29
N HIS A 182 0.03 24.45 -36.51
CA HIS A 182 -1.37 24.60 -36.14
C HIS A 182 -2.24 24.97 -37.37
N ARG A 183 -3.42 24.35 -37.48
CA ARG A 183 -4.56 24.90 -38.23
C ARG A 183 -5.76 25.06 -37.31
N SER A 184 -6.25 26.28 -37.26
CA SER A 184 -7.55 26.70 -36.73
C SER A 184 -8.56 26.69 -37.86
N GLU A 185 -9.73 26.09 -37.67
CA GLU A 185 -10.94 26.44 -38.42
C GLU A 185 -12.15 26.45 -37.47
N THR A 186 -12.77 27.61 -37.42
CA THR A 186 -14.08 27.93 -36.87
C THR A 186 -15.17 27.62 -37.89
N GLY A 187 -16.31 27.07 -37.46
CA GLY A 187 -17.51 26.94 -38.29
C GLY A 187 -18.72 26.48 -37.47
N GLU A 188 -19.68 27.38 -37.31
CA GLU A 188 -20.89 27.29 -36.48
C GLU A 188 -22.09 26.58 -37.17
N ARG A 189 -22.99 26.08 -36.29
CA ARG A 189 -24.48 25.97 -36.39
C ARG A 189 -25.17 24.82 -37.15
N GLY A 190 -26.15 24.25 -36.44
CA GLY A 190 -27.33 23.56 -36.99
C GLY A 190 -27.84 22.43 -36.09
N GLY A 191 -28.85 22.70 -35.24
CA GLY A 191 -29.39 21.74 -34.27
C GLY A 191 -30.38 20.74 -34.83
N ASP A 192 -30.66 19.69 -34.05
CA ASP A 192 -32.02 19.17 -33.84
C ASP A 192 -32.08 18.32 -32.56
N GLN A 193 -33.18 18.43 -31.84
CA GLN A 193 -33.49 17.66 -30.64
C GLN A 193 -34.08 16.30 -31.03
N ARG A 194 -33.60 15.20 -30.43
CA ARG A 194 -34.40 14.00 -30.16
C ARG A 194 -33.66 13.08 -29.19
N GLY A 195 -34.43 12.51 -28.25
CA GLY A 195 -33.95 11.78 -27.08
C GLY A 195 -32.92 10.70 -27.37
N GLY A 196 -31.87 10.68 -26.56
CA GLY A 196 -30.82 9.67 -26.58
C GLY A 196 -30.45 9.33 -25.14
N ALA A 197 -30.41 8.03 -24.86
CA ALA A 197 -29.93 7.45 -23.61
C ALA A 197 -28.65 8.14 -23.14
N VAL A 198 -28.54 8.35 -21.82
CA VAL A 198 -27.33 8.84 -21.17
C VAL A 198 -26.15 7.97 -21.63
N PRO A 199 -25.16 8.52 -22.34
CA PRO A 199 -23.99 7.74 -22.76
C PRO A 199 -23.19 7.34 -21.51
N PRO A 200 -22.55 6.16 -21.48
CA PRO A 200 -21.70 5.79 -20.35
C PRO A 200 -20.53 6.78 -20.28
N ALA A 201 -20.37 7.42 -19.13
CA ALA A 201 -19.35 8.44 -18.92
C ALA A 201 -17.94 7.86 -19.19
N GLN A 202 -17.25 8.46 -20.16
CA GLN A 202 -15.82 8.26 -20.39
C GLN A 202 -15.04 8.55 -19.10
N GLY A 203 -13.97 7.77 -18.86
CA GLY A 203 -13.18 7.72 -17.63
C GLY A 203 -12.93 9.07 -16.96
N SER A 204 -13.74 9.38 -15.94
CA SER A 204 -13.64 10.60 -15.15
C SER A 204 -12.27 10.67 -14.47
N ASP A 205 -11.55 11.77 -14.69
CA ASP A 205 -10.37 12.13 -13.93
C ASP A 205 -10.67 12.09 -12.42
N ASN A 206 -10.01 11.19 -11.69
CA ASN A 206 -10.25 11.00 -10.27
C ASN A 206 -9.28 11.81 -9.39
N ARG A 207 -8.52 12.75 -9.95
CA ARG A 207 -7.60 13.63 -9.20
C ARG A 207 -8.35 14.69 -8.41
N LEU A 208 -7.86 14.99 -7.22
CA LEU A 208 -8.34 16.08 -6.37
C LEU A 208 -8.08 17.41 -7.06
N ARG A 209 -9.17 18.14 -7.36
CA ARG A 209 -9.13 19.50 -7.91
C ARG A 209 -9.77 20.53 -7.00
N GLU A 210 -10.72 20.08 -6.18
CA GLU A 210 -11.42 20.91 -5.21
C GLU A 210 -11.01 20.48 -3.80
N LEU A 211 -10.59 21.43 -2.97
CA LEU A 211 -10.10 21.17 -1.62
C LEU A 211 -11.24 20.70 -0.69
N PRO A 212 -10.93 19.86 0.31
CA PRO A 212 -11.92 19.32 1.26
C PRO A 212 -12.90 20.33 1.82
N GLY A 213 -12.46 21.51 2.28
CA GLY A 213 -13.33 22.51 2.87
C GLY A 213 -14.47 22.96 1.96
N ARG A 214 -14.25 23.01 0.64
CA ARG A 214 -15.30 23.35 -0.34
C ARG A 214 -16.28 22.21 -0.59
N GLN A 215 -15.80 20.97 -0.53
CA GLN A 215 -16.64 19.79 -0.74
C GLN A 215 -17.69 19.58 0.37
N LEU A 216 -17.53 20.19 1.54
CA LEU A 216 -18.52 20.11 2.63
C LEU A 216 -19.92 20.55 2.20
N ALA A 217 -20.04 21.48 1.26
CA ALA A 217 -21.32 22.00 0.78
C ALA A 217 -22.20 20.91 0.12
N ALA A 218 -21.60 19.83 -0.38
CA ALA A 218 -22.31 18.71 -0.99
C ALA A 218 -22.89 17.72 0.05
N LEU A 219 -22.56 17.89 1.33
CA LEU A 219 -22.95 16.95 2.38
C LEU A 219 -24.35 17.21 2.92
N HIS A 220 -25.01 16.12 3.34
CA HIS A 220 -26.23 16.19 4.14
C HIS A 220 -26.05 17.15 5.33
N PRO A 221 -27.07 17.97 5.67
CA PRO A 221 -26.98 18.95 6.76
C PRO A 221 -26.47 18.35 8.09
N GLU A 222 -26.85 17.11 8.39
CA GLU A 222 -26.48 16.39 9.60
C GLU A 222 -24.99 16.03 9.64
N TRP A 223 -24.40 15.71 8.47
CA TRP A 223 -22.95 15.53 8.37
C TRP A 223 -22.21 16.86 8.54
N ARG A 224 -22.73 17.94 7.94
CA ARG A 224 -22.14 19.27 8.14
C ARG A 224 -22.19 19.68 9.60
N ALA A 225 -23.31 19.45 10.28
CA ALA A 225 -23.44 19.73 11.71
C ALA A 225 -22.46 18.90 12.55
N ALA A 226 -22.27 17.61 12.23
CA ALA A 226 -21.27 16.77 12.92
C ALA A 226 -19.83 17.25 12.74
N LEU A 227 -19.54 17.97 11.65
CA LEU A 227 -18.23 18.52 11.33
C LEU A 227 -18.08 19.99 11.76
N ASP A 228 -19.14 20.63 12.24
CA ASP A 228 -19.17 22.05 12.63
C ASP A 228 -18.69 22.23 14.09
N THR A 229 -17.44 21.82 14.33
CA THR A 229 -16.75 22.08 15.60
C THR A 229 -15.50 22.95 15.36
N PRO A 230 -15.05 23.73 16.35
CA PRO A 230 -13.83 24.52 16.24
C PRO A 230 -12.60 23.67 15.87
N GLU A 231 -12.48 22.48 16.44
CA GLU A 231 -11.37 21.55 16.22
C GLU A 231 -11.35 21.03 14.78
N VAL A 232 -12.50 20.59 14.27
CA VAL A 232 -12.66 20.08 12.91
C VAL A 232 -12.47 21.21 11.89
N THR A 233 -13.05 22.39 12.14
CA THR A 233 -12.87 23.58 11.28
C THR A 233 -11.41 24.00 11.18
N ALA A 234 -10.68 23.97 12.31
CA ALA A 234 -9.25 24.25 12.31
C ALA A 234 -8.44 23.16 11.56
N ALA A 235 -8.82 21.89 11.71
CA ALA A 235 -8.17 20.78 11.01
C ALA A 235 -8.39 20.85 9.49
N LEU A 236 -9.62 21.12 9.03
CA LEU A 236 -9.96 21.26 7.62
C LEU A 236 -9.23 22.45 6.97
N ARG A 237 -9.12 23.60 7.65
CA ARG A 237 -8.32 24.72 7.13
C ARG A 237 -6.85 24.36 6.94
N ARG A 238 -6.25 23.66 7.92
CA ARG A 238 -4.86 23.20 7.81
C ARG A 238 -4.69 22.17 6.70
N LEU A 239 -5.65 21.26 6.54
CA LEU A 239 -5.67 20.27 5.46
C LEU A 239 -5.78 20.95 4.09
N ASP A 240 -6.70 21.91 3.93
CA ASP A 240 -6.87 22.67 2.70
C ASP A 240 -5.57 23.38 2.31
N GLN A 241 -4.93 24.08 3.27
CA GLN A 241 -3.64 24.72 3.04
C GLN A 241 -2.57 23.71 2.61
N PHE A 242 -2.42 22.62 3.37
CA PHE A 242 -1.44 21.59 3.08
C PHE A 242 -1.66 21.00 1.67
N LEU A 243 -2.88 20.60 1.33
CA LEU A 243 -3.20 20.02 0.03
C LEU A 243 -3.02 21.02 -1.11
N ALA A 244 -3.37 22.30 -0.92
CA ALA A 244 -3.12 23.35 -1.90
C ALA A 244 -1.62 23.48 -2.20
N GLU A 245 -0.78 23.55 -1.17
CA GLU A 245 0.68 23.62 -1.33
C GLU A 245 1.25 22.39 -2.05
N ARG A 246 0.68 21.20 -1.80
CA ARG A 246 1.09 19.98 -2.52
C ARG A 246 0.70 20.02 -3.99
N LEU A 247 -0.53 20.45 -4.30
CA LEU A 247 -1.02 20.61 -5.67
C LEU A 247 -0.22 21.66 -6.45
N GLU A 248 0.11 22.80 -5.83
CA GLU A 248 0.96 23.85 -6.42
C GLU A 248 2.37 23.34 -6.75
N LYS A 249 2.90 22.43 -5.91
CA LYS A 249 4.19 21.75 -6.14
C LYS A 249 4.10 20.60 -7.16
N GLY A 250 2.95 20.42 -7.81
CA GLY A 250 2.73 19.42 -8.85
C GLY A 250 2.41 18.01 -8.34
N ALA A 251 2.08 17.85 -7.05
CA ALA A 251 1.65 16.56 -6.53
C ALA A 251 0.31 16.14 -7.16
N VAL A 252 0.18 14.86 -7.50
CA VAL A 252 -1.10 14.27 -7.92
C VAL A 252 -1.75 13.64 -6.69
N ILE A 253 -2.97 14.07 -6.36
CA ILE A 253 -3.67 13.66 -5.14
C ILE A 253 -5.00 12.99 -5.52
N TYR A 254 -5.36 11.93 -4.81
CA TYR A 254 -6.62 11.19 -4.98
C TYR A 254 -7.40 11.11 -3.66
N PRO A 255 -8.73 10.89 -3.70
CA PRO A 255 -9.63 10.95 -4.86
C PRO A 255 -10.15 12.38 -5.12
N ALA A 256 -10.87 12.56 -6.23
CA ALA A 256 -11.55 13.82 -6.57
C ALA A 256 -12.64 14.21 -5.56
N ARG A 257 -13.40 13.23 -5.07
CA ARG A 257 -14.48 13.39 -4.08
C ARG A 257 -14.07 12.73 -2.77
N VAL A 258 -13.52 13.50 -1.82
CA VAL A 258 -12.97 12.97 -0.57
C VAL A 258 -14.07 12.56 0.42
N PHE A 259 -15.25 13.17 0.31
CA PHE A 259 -16.41 12.88 1.16
C PHE A 259 -17.51 12.07 0.47
N ARG A 260 -17.24 11.41 -0.67
CA ARG A 260 -18.28 10.66 -1.42
C ARG A 260 -19.07 9.68 -0.55
N ALA A 261 -18.43 8.99 0.40
CA ALA A 261 -19.12 8.10 1.33
C ALA A 261 -20.24 8.80 2.12
N LEU A 262 -20.03 10.06 2.50
CA LEU A 262 -20.99 10.89 3.26
C LEU A 262 -22.05 11.53 2.35
N GLU A 263 -21.73 11.73 1.07
CA GLU A 263 -22.69 12.22 0.06
C GLU A 263 -23.71 11.15 -0.35
N LEU A 264 -23.33 9.87 -0.28
CA LEU A 264 -24.20 8.75 -0.65
C LEU A 264 -25.14 8.31 0.45
N LEU A 265 -24.87 8.69 1.71
CA LEU A 265 -25.56 8.11 2.86
C LEU A 265 -25.69 9.13 3.99
N ALA A 266 -26.93 9.45 4.37
CA ALA A 266 -27.18 10.32 5.52
C ALA A 266 -26.87 9.59 6.85
N PRO A 267 -26.51 10.32 7.93
CA PRO A 267 -26.23 9.73 9.25
C PRO A 267 -27.29 8.74 9.77
N ALA A 268 -28.57 9.06 9.56
CA ALA A 268 -29.70 8.30 10.07
C ALA A 268 -29.86 6.92 9.39
N ASP A 269 -29.33 6.80 8.17
CA ASP A 269 -29.45 5.61 7.32
C ASP A 269 -28.25 4.65 7.47
N VAL A 270 -27.22 5.06 8.22
CA VAL A 270 -26.05 4.22 8.49
C VAL A 270 -26.44 3.05 9.41
N ARG A 271 -26.26 1.82 8.91
CA ARG A 271 -26.48 0.54 9.62
C ARG A 271 -25.18 -0.16 9.95
N VAL A 272 -24.23 -0.13 9.02
CA VAL A 272 -22.91 -0.75 9.13
C VAL A 272 -21.83 0.29 8.81
N VAL A 273 -20.75 0.31 9.57
CA VAL A 273 -19.56 1.14 9.32
C VAL A 273 -18.37 0.21 9.12
N ILE A 274 -17.70 0.36 7.98
CA ILE A 274 -16.47 -0.37 7.66
C ILE A 274 -15.35 0.67 7.54
N LEU A 275 -14.31 0.52 8.37
CA LEU A 275 -13.18 1.45 8.38
C LEU A 275 -12.02 0.94 7.53
N GLY A 276 -11.61 1.74 6.55
CA GLY A 276 -10.33 1.61 5.85
C GLY A 276 -9.27 2.58 6.40
N GLN A 277 -8.07 2.53 5.84
CA GLN A 277 -6.96 3.37 6.27
C GLN A 277 -6.83 4.63 5.40
N ASP A 278 -6.42 4.46 4.14
CA ASP A 278 -6.25 5.54 3.17
C ASP A 278 -6.82 5.13 1.80
N PRO A 279 -7.12 6.09 0.91
CA PRO A 279 -7.59 5.78 -0.42
C PRO A 279 -6.53 5.02 -1.23
N TYR A 280 -6.96 4.30 -2.27
CA TYR A 280 -6.02 3.77 -3.24
C TYR A 280 -5.24 4.89 -3.96
N HIS A 281 -3.93 4.73 -4.06
CA HIS A 281 -3.01 5.75 -4.56
C HIS A 281 -2.63 5.59 -6.05
N GLY A 282 -3.29 4.68 -6.78
CA GLY A 282 -3.12 4.50 -8.22
C GLY A 282 -4.13 5.32 -9.04
N PRO A 283 -3.77 5.71 -10.28
CA PRO A 283 -4.67 6.43 -11.18
C PRO A 283 -5.99 5.68 -11.40
N GLY A 284 -7.11 6.41 -11.31
CA GLY A 284 -8.45 5.88 -11.54
C GLY A 284 -9.01 4.95 -10.46
N GLN A 285 -8.23 4.58 -9.43
CA GLN A 285 -8.64 3.60 -8.42
C GLN A 285 -9.53 4.20 -7.33
N ALA A 286 -9.01 5.17 -6.57
CA ALA A 286 -9.75 5.74 -5.46
C ALA A 286 -10.94 6.56 -5.95
N GLN A 287 -12.06 6.35 -5.28
CA GLN A 287 -13.32 6.97 -5.64
C GLN A 287 -14.13 7.48 -4.45
N GLY A 288 -13.49 7.70 -3.29
CA GLY A 288 -14.13 8.27 -2.10
C GLY A 288 -14.90 7.29 -1.22
N LEU A 289 -14.72 5.98 -1.44
CA LEU A 289 -15.30 4.89 -0.66
C LEU A 289 -14.18 3.93 -0.25
N ALA A 290 -14.10 3.56 1.03
CA ALA A 290 -13.12 2.58 1.51
C ALA A 290 -13.24 1.25 0.76
N PHE A 291 -12.11 0.62 0.45
CA PHE A 291 -11.98 -0.66 -0.28
C PHE A 291 -12.53 -0.72 -1.71
N SER A 292 -13.33 0.26 -2.14
CA SER A 292 -13.99 0.25 -3.44
C SER A 292 -13.11 0.84 -4.54
N VAL A 293 -13.18 0.24 -5.73
CA VAL A 293 -12.65 0.80 -6.98
C VAL A 293 -13.69 0.68 -8.09
N PRO A 294 -13.64 1.53 -9.13
CA PRO A 294 -14.48 1.35 -10.32
C PRO A 294 -14.24 -0.02 -10.98
N ASP A 295 -15.28 -0.58 -11.63
CA ASP A 295 -15.22 -1.90 -12.28
C ASP A 295 -14.17 -2.02 -13.39
N ARG A 296 -13.85 -0.89 -14.04
CA ARG A 296 -12.78 -0.79 -15.05
C ARG A 296 -11.39 -1.03 -14.46
N CYS A 297 -11.22 -0.94 -13.15
CA CYS A 297 -9.96 -1.19 -12.46
C CYS A 297 -9.92 -2.63 -11.96
N PRO A 298 -8.77 -3.32 -12.06
CA PRO A 298 -8.60 -4.62 -11.40
C PRO A 298 -8.85 -4.52 -9.91
N ALA A 299 -9.51 -5.53 -9.34
CA ALA A 299 -9.78 -5.60 -7.91
C ALA A 299 -8.46 -5.58 -7.10
N PRO A 300 -8.25 -4.61 -6.21
CA PRO A 300 -7.04 -4.57 -5.39
C PRO A 300 -6.96 -5.79 -4.46
N PRO A 301 -5.76 -6.17 -3.98
CA PRO A 301 -5.59 -7.38 -3.18
C PRO A 301 -6.50 -7.46 -1.94
N SER A 302 -6.70 -6.34 -1.23
CA SER A 302 -7.62 -6.31 -0.09
C SER A 302 -9.08 -6.56 -0.49
N LEU A 303 -9.54 -5.97 -1.59
CA LEU A 303 -10.90 -6.18 -2.09
C LEU A 303 -11.12 -7.62 -2.54
N ARG A 304 -10.13 -8.24 -3.20
CA ARG A 304 -10.17 -9.67 -3.55
C ARG A 304 -10.32 -10.55 -2.31
N ASN A 305 -9.59 -10.24 -1.24
CA ASN A 305 -9.73 -10.99 0.01
C ASN A 305 -11.11 -10.79 0.67
N MET A 306 -11.70 -9.60 0.59
CA MET A 306 -13.09 -9.39 1.00
C MET A 306 -14.06 -10.26 0.20
N PHE A 307 -13.88 -10.37 -1.13
CA PHE A 307 -14.72 -11.25 -1.96
C PHE A 307 -14.48 -12.74 -1.67
N ASN A 308 -13.24 -13.15 -1.39
CA ASN A 308 -12.95 -14.52 -0.97
C ASN A 308 -13.65 -14.86 0.36
N GLU A 309 -13.67 -13.92 1.31
CA GLU A 309 -14.41 -14.11 2.56
C GLU A 309 -15.91 -14.16 2.32
N LEU A 310 -16.46 -13.28 1.49
CA LEU A 310 -17.88 -13.34 1.10
C LEU A 310 -18.26 -14.67 0.45
N ALA A 311 -17.42 -15.20 -0.45
CA ALA A 311 -17.65 -16.49 -1.07
C ALA A 311 -17.64 -17.64 -0.07
N ARG A 312 -16.82 -17.53 0.98
CA ARG A 312 -16.79 -18.48 2.08
C ARG A 312 -18.04 -18.39 2.97
N GLU A 313 -18.52 -17.17 3.24
CA GLU A 313 -19.70 -16.94 4.09
C GLU A 313 -21.02 -17.24 3.36
N TYR A 314 -21.05 -17.12 2.04
CA TYR A 314 -22.23 -17.33 1.19
C TYR A 314 -21.94 -18.32 0.03
N PRO A 315 -21.65 -19.61 0.33
CA PRO A 315 -21.25 -20.58 -0.69
C PRO A 315 -22.35 -20.87 -1.73
N ASP A 316 -23.62 -20.75 -1.34
CA ASP A 316 -24.77 -21.03 -2.20
C ASP A 316 -25.24 -19.80 -3.00
N ARG A 317 -24.56 -18.66 -2.86
CA ARG A 317 -24.90 -17.42 -3.56
C ARG A 317 -23.90 -17.15 -4.66
N ARG A 318 -24.41 -16.68 -5.80
CA ARG A 318 -23.56 -16.17 -6.88
C ARG A 318 -22.82 -14.92 -6.40
N MET A 319 -21.50 -14.93 -6.57
CA MET A 319 -20.67 -13.80 -6.17
C MET A 319 -20.83 -12.62 -7.14
N ARG A 320 -20.83 -11.41 -6.57
CA ARG A 320 -20.77 -10.14 -7.31
C ARG A 320 -19.64 -10.13 -8.33
N ARG A 321 -19.90 -9.50 -9.48
CA ARG A 321 -18.94 -9.36 -10.60
C ARG A 321 -18.32 -7.97 -10.72
N HIS A 322 -18.79 -7.03 -9.90
CA HIS A 322 -18.39 -5.62 -9.92
C HIS A 322 -17.40 -5.35 -8.78
N ASN A 323 -16.53 -4.35 -8.91
CA ASN A 323 -15.60 -3.89 -7.86
C ASN A 323 -16.13 -2.66 -7.12
N ASP A 324 -17.02 -1.90 -7.77
CA ASP A 324 -17.66 -0.75 -7.15
C ASP A 324 -18.58 -1.22 -6.01
N LEU A 325 -18.47 -0.60 -4.83
CA LEU A 325 -19.21 -0.96 -3.61
C LEU A 325 -20.30 0.08 -3.27
N SER A 326 -20.68 0.94 -4.22
CA SER A 326 -21.73 1.95 -4.02
C SER A 326 -23.10 1.31 -3.76
N ASP A 327 -23.31 0.07 -4.22
CA ASP A 327 -24.46 -0.77 -3.89
C ASP A 327 -24.55 -1.06 -2.38
N TRP A 328 -23.42 -1.27 -1.70
CA TRP A 328 -23.40 -1.42 -0.25
C TRP A 328 -23.74 -0.09 0.44
N SER A 329 -23.20 1.02 -0.05
CA SER A 329 -23.52 2.34 0.53
C SER A 329 -24.99 2.72 0.41
N ARG A 330 -25.64 2.40 -0.71
CA ARG A 330 -27.10 2.55 -0.88
C ARG A 330 -27.91 1.70 0.11
N GLN A 331 -27.30 0.63 0.64
CA GLN A 331 -27.87 -0.22 1.68
C GLN A 331 -27.38 0.17 3.09
N GLY A 332 -26.97 1.41 3.33
CA GLY A 332 -26.62 1.86 4.68
C GLY A 332 -25.26 1.39 5.18
N VAL A 333 -24.34 0.99 4.29
CA VAL A 333 -22.95 0.69 4.63
C VAL A 333 -22.07 1.91 4.40
N LEU A 334 -21.62 2.53 5.49
CA LEU A 334 -20.65 3.62 5.44
C LEU A 334 -19.23 3.06 5.25
N LEU A 335 -18.67 3.27 4.06
CA LEU A 335 -17.32 2.86 3.67
C LEU A 335 -16.32 4.02 3.88
N LEU A 336 -15.83 4.18 5.11
CA LEU A 336 -15.06 5.36 5.52
C LEU A 336 -13.58 5.01 5.71
N ASN A 337 -12.67 5.74 5.05
CA ASN A 337 -11.24 5.69 5.39
C ASN A 337 -10.94 6.65 6.54
N THR A 338 -9.90 6.38 7.34
CA THR A 338 -9.44 7.29 8.40
C THR A 338 -8.55 8.43 7.89
N SER A 339 -7.96 8.29 6.71
CA SER A 339 -7.43 9.36 5.88
C SER A 339 -8.25 9.43 4.58
N LEU A 340 -8.68 10.63 4.17
CA LEU A 340 -9.58 10.78 3.01
C LEU A 340 -8.88 11.23 1.73
N SER A 341 -7.56 11.40 1.75
CA SER A 341 -6.77 11.67 0.55
C SER A 341 -5.39 11.01 0.62
N VAL A 342 -4.75 10.86 -0.54
CA VAL A 342 -3.42 10.28 -0.68
C VAL A 342 -2.72 10.84 -1.92
N GLU A 343 -1.40 10.94 -1.89
CA GLU A 343 -0.59 11.26 -3.07
C GLU A 343 -0.37 10.03 -3.94
N GLN A 344 -0.28 10.24 -5.25
CA GLN A 344 -0.04 9.17 -6.21
C GLN A 344 1.22 8.39 -5.86
N GLY A 345 1.07 7.06 -5.73
CA GLY A 345 2.17 6.15 -5.43
C GLY A 345 2.72 6.23 -4.00
N ALA A 346 2.16 7.06 -3.13
CA ALA A 346 2.65 7.29 -1.78
C ALA A 346 1.58 6.93 -0.73
N ALA A 347 1.44 5.64 -0.43
CA ALA A 347 0.53 5.14 0.60
C ALA A 347 0.78 5.85 1.95
N GLY A 348 -0.30 6.25 2.62
CA GLY A 348 -0.23 6.94 3.91
C GLY A 348 0.42 8.34 3.88
N SER A 349 0.65 8.95 2.71
CA SER A 349 1.32 10.26 2.59
C SER A 349 0.63 11.38 3.39
N HIS A 350 -0.68 11.28 3.58
CA HIS A 350 -1.51 12.27 4.29
C HIS A 350 -1.92 11.81 5.70
N ALA A 351 -1.34 10.72 6.21
CA ALA A 351 -1.53 10.33 7.60
C ALA A 351 -1.00 11.43 8.54
N ARG A 352 -1.72 11.66 9.65
CA ARG A 352 -1.41 12.67 10.67
C ARG A 352 -1.37 14.10 10.14
N LYS A 353 -2.03 14.38 9.02
CA LYS A 353 -2.17 15.74 8.45
C LYS A 353 -3.44 16.45 8.90
N GLY A 354 -4.31 15.77 9.66
CA GLY A 354 -5.53 16.34 10.23
C GLY A 354 -6.79 15.55 9.86
N TRP A 355 -6.69 14.58 8.95
CA TRP A 355 -7.84 13.75 8.58
C TRP A 355 -8.40 12.98 9.77
N GLU A 356 -7.54 12.52 10.68
CA GLU A 356 -7.94 11.77 11.84
C GLU A 356 -8.89 12.59 12.74
N ILE A 357 -8.68 13.91 12.87
CA ILE A 357 -9.58 14.79 13.63
C ILE A 357 -10.97 14.81 12.98
N VAL A 358 -11.02 14.93 11.66
CA VAL A 358 -12.26 14.96 10.87
C VAL A 358 -12.99 13.62 10.97
N THR A 359 -12.29 12.51 10.72
CA THR A 359 -12.90 11.18 10.73
C THR A 359 -13.27 10.71 12.13
N ASP A 360 -12.55 11.13 13.16
CA ASP A 360 -12.89 10.79 14.54
C ASP A 360 -14.17 11.50 14.98
N ALA A 361 -14.39 12.75 14.56
CA ALA A 361 -15.66 13.45 14.77
C ALA A 361 -16.83 12.72 14.08
N LEU A 362 -16.64 12.24 12.85
CA LEU A 362 -17.65 11.45 12.13
C LEU A 362 -17.94 10.11 12.85
N ILE A 363 -16.90 9.41 13.32
CA ILE A 363 -17.03 8.16 14.06
C ILE A 363 -17.76 8.40 15.38
N GLN A 364 -17.42 9.45 16.12
CA GLN A 364 -18.09 9.84 17.35
C GLN A 364 -19.56 10.19 17.12
N ALA A 365 -19.88 10.94 16.05
CA ALA A 365 -21.26 11.23 15.68
C ALA A 365 -22.06 9.95 15.38
N MET A 366 -21.43 8.96 14.72
CA MET A 366 -22.05 7.66 14.49
C MET A 366 -22.19 6.82 15.75
N ALA A 367 -21.26 6.94 16.68
CA ALA A 367 -21.32 6.25 17.97
C ALA A 367 -22.38 6.86 18.91
N ALA A 368 -22.58 8.17 18.84
CA ALA A 368 -23.60 8.87 19.62
C ALA A 368 -25.02 8.72 19.04
N SER A 369 -25.18 8.12 17.85
CA SER A 369 -26.49 7.93 17.23
C SER A 369 -27.38 7.01 18.09
N PRO A 370 -28.68 7.35 18.26
CA PRO A 370 -29.60 6.58 19.08
C PRO A 370 -29.85 5.18 18.54
N ARG A 371 -29.68 4.97 17.23
CA ARG A 371 -29.78 3.64 16.61
C ARG A 371 -28.44 2.92 16.69
N PRO A 372 -28.34 1.77 17.39
CA PRO A 372 -27.16 0.93 17.37
C PRO A 372 -26.75 0.52 15.96
N LYS A 373 -25.44 0.43 15.71
CA LYS A 373 -24.86 0.07 14.41
C LYS A 373 -23.87 -1.08 14.56
N VAL A 374 -23.51 -1.68 13.43
CA VAL A 374 -22.37 -2.60 13.32
C VAL A 374 -21.12 -1.81 12.93
N PHE A 375 -20.01 -2.03 13.62
CA PHE A 375 -18.69 -1.48 13.28
C PHE A 375 -17.72 -2.63 12.98
N MET A 376 -17.20 -2.65 11.75
CA MET A 376 -16.18 -3.60 11.31
C MET A 376 -14.81 -2.92 11.35
N LEU A 377 -14.00 -3.30 12.34
CA LEU A 377 -12.69 -2.73 12.60
C LEU A 377 -11.60 -3.73 12.16
N TRP A 378 -11.18 -3.61 10.90
CA TRP A 378 -10.20 -4.50 10.29
C TRP A 378 -8.79 -3.92 10.33
N GLY A 379 -7.90 -4.56 11.07
CA GLY A 379 -6.51 -4.12 11.27
C GLY A 379 -6.32 -3.18 12.46
N SER A 380 -5.07 -3.00 12.88
CA SER A 380 -4.70 -2.22 14.07
C SER A 380 -5.14 -0.76 13.98
N HIS A 381 -5.06 -0.15 12.81
CA HIS A 381 -5.46 1.24 12.60
C HIS A 381 -6.96 1.46 12.88
N ALA A 382 -7.82 0.62 12.30
CA ALA A 382 -9.26 0.67 12.53
C ALA A 382 -9.61 0.29 13.98
N GLN A 383 -8.95 -0.73 14.55
CA GLN A 383 -9.16 -1.15 15.94
C GLN A 383 -8.76 -0.06 16.95
N GLY A 384 -7.78 0.78 16.61
CA GLY A 384 -7.40 1.96 17.40
C GLY A 384 -8.54 2.99 17.57
N LYS A 385 -9.59 2.92 16.75
CA LYS A 385 -10.80 3.77 16.85
C LYS A 385 -11.85 3.23 17.81
N GLN A 386 -11.68 2.01 18.33
CA GLN A 386 -12.61 1.39 19.29
C GLN A 386 -12.92 2.27 20.52
N PRO A 387 -11.96 3.00 21.14
CA PRO A 387 -12.25 3.85 22.29
C PRO A 387 -13.30 4.93 22.00
N LEU A 388 -13.35 5.45 20.76
CA LEU A 388 -14.35 6.44 20.35
C LEU A 388 -15.77 5.87 20.36
N LEU A 389 -15.90 4.57 20.06
CA LEU A 389 -17.19 3.87 20.06
C LEU A 389 -17.65 3.57 21.49
N THR A 390 -16.73 3.10 22.34
CA THR A 390 -17.05 2.75 23.73
C THR A 390 -17.38 3.98 24.57
N ALA A 391 -16.73 5.12 24.29
CA ALA A 391 -16.98 6.37 25.00
C ALA A 391 -18.42 6.91 24.84
N ALA A 392 -19.12 6.54 23.77
CA ALA A 392 -20.50 6.97 23.54
C ALA A 392 -21.53 6.29 24.48
N GLY A 393 -21.15 5.20 25.16
CA GLY A 393 -22.02 4.47 26.08
C GLY A 393 -23.15 3.66 25.41
N GLN A 394 -23.31 3.76 24.09
CA GLN A 394 -24.30 3.01 23.31
C GLN A 394 -23.77 1.61 22.94
N GLU A 395 -24.61 0.59 23.08
CA GLU A 395 -24.24 -0.79 22.74
C GLU A 395 -24.25 -1.06 21.23
N HIS A 396 -23.11 -0.83 20.58
CA HIS A 396 -22.87 -1.20 19.20
C HIS A 396 -22.28 -2.61 19.05
N LYS A 397 -22.46 -3.22 17.88
CA LYS A 397 -21.76 -4.46 17.54
C LYS A 397 -20.40 -4.15 16.94
N ILE A 398 -19.34 -4.36 17.71
CA ILE A 398 -17.96 -4.14 17.27
C ILE A 398 -17.33 -5.48 16.88
N MET A 399 -16.96 -5.62 15.60
CA MET A 399 -16.33 -6.81 15.05
C MET A 399 -14.87 -6.50 14.68
N ARG A 400 -13.95 -7.39 15.07
CA ARG A 400 -12.51 -7.14 14.95
C ARG A 400 -11.81 -8.32 14.30
N ALA A 401 -11.09 -8.05 13.22
CA ALA A 401 -10.20 -8.98 12.57
C ALA A 401 -8.96 -8.25 12.07
N ASN A 402 -7.98 -8.98 11.56
CA ASN A 402 -6.88 -8.41 10.81
C ASN A 402 -7.38 -7.65 9.58
N HIS A 403 -6.52 -6.81 9.00
CA HIS A 403 -6.85 -6.11 7.76
C HIS A 403 -6.96 -7.14 6.61
N PRO A 404 -7.87 -6.97 5.64
CA PRO A 404 -7.96 -7.84 4.45
C PRO A 404 -6.74 -7.76 3.52
N SER A 405 -5.73 -6.95 3.84
CA SER A 405 -4.45 -6.94 3.10
C SER A 405 -3.83 -8.33 3.11
N PRO A 406 -3.23 -8.79 2.00
CA PRO A 406 -2.55 -10.08 1.98
C PRO A 406 -1.44 -10.20 3.02
N LEU A 407 -0.89 -9.07 3.49
CA LEU A 407 0.10 -9.04 4.56
C LEU A 407 -0.45 -9.51 5.92
N SER A 408 -1.76 -9.53 6.13
CA SER A 408 -2.36 -9.84 7.44
C SER A 408 -3.59 -10.73 7.39
N ALA A 409 -4.21 -10.91 6.23
CA ALA A 409 -5.54 -11.52 6.11
C ALA A 409 -5.63 -12.94 6.68
N LEU A 410 -4.54 -13.71 6.61
CA LEU A 410 -4.48 -15.10 7.14
C LEU A 410 -3.70 -15.22 8.44
N ARG A 411 -3.10 -14.13 8.95
CA ARG A 411 -2.22 -14.21 10.12
C ARG A 411 -3.04 -14.42 11.40
N PRO A 412 -2.59 -15.28 12.34
CA PRO A 412 -3.15 -15.33 13.68
C PRO A 412 -2.87 -14.02 14.45
N PRO A 413 -3.59 -13.74 15.57
CA PRO A 413 -4.60 -14.59 16.21
C PRO A 413 -6.03 -14.38 15.69
N ARG A 414 -6.30 -13.32 14.92
CA ARG A 414 -7.63 -12.98 14.39
C ARG A 414 -7.56 -12.75 12.89
N PRO A 415 -7.46 -13.80 12.07
CA PRO A 415 -7.39 -13.65 10.61
C PRO A 415 -8.66 -12.94 10.09
N PHE A 416 -8.49 -12.22 9.00
CA PHE A 416 -9.62 -11.67 8.23
C PHE A 416 -10.38 -12.79 7.52
N ILE A 417 -9.64 -13.70 6.88
CA ILE A 417 -10.26 -14.87 6.23
C ILE A 417 -10.73 -15.83 7.32
N GLY A 418 -11.99 -16.22 7.24
CA GLY A 418 -12.71 -17.01 8.25
C GLY A 418 -13.29 -16.19 9.40
N CYS A 419 -13.31 -14.85 9.32
CA CYS A 419 -13.86 -14.02 10.39
C CYS A 419 -15.40 -14.07 10.45
N GLY A 420 -16.09 -14.37 9.34
CA GLY A 420 -17.54 -14.49 9.32
C GLY A 420 -18.28 -13.16 9.54
N HIS A 421 -17.64 -12.01 9.31
CA HIS A 421 -18.19 -10.72 9.73
C HIS A 421 -19.42 -10.29 8.93
N PHE A 422 -19.54 -10.66 7.64
CA PHE A 422 -20.63 -10.19 6.78
C PHE A 422 -21.98 -10.81 7.18
N SER A 423 -22.00 -12.12 7.37
CA SER A 423 -23.11 -12.93 7.88
C SER A 423 -23.47 -12.55 9.31
N GLN A 424 -22.49 -12.46 10.21
CA GLN A 424 -22.74 -12.01 11.59
C GLN A 424 -23.35 -10.61 11.66
N ALA A 425 -23.02 -9.71 10.71
CA ALA A 425 -23.59 -8.37 10.68
C ALA A 425 -25.07 -8.43 10.28
N ASN A 426 -25.40 -9.24 9.28
CA ASN A 426 -26.77 -9.48 8.87
C ASN A 426 -27.62 -10.14 9.96
N ASP A 427 -27.08 -11.15 10.66
CA ASP A 427 -27.77 -11.78 11.78
C ASP A 427 -28.07 -10.77 12.89
N TRP A 428 -27.10 -9.90 13.19
CA TRP A 428 -27.25 -8.88 14.22
C TRP A 428 -28.27 -7.80 13.84
N LEU A 429 -28.32 -7.39 12.56
CA LEU A 429 -29.30 -6.46 12.02
C LEU A 429 -30.71 -7.07 12.04
N ALA A 430 -30.84 -8.31 11.56
CA ALA A 430 -32.10 -9.04 11.51
C ALA A 430 -32.71 -9.24 12.90
N ALA A 431 -31.88 -9.59 13.90
CA ALA A 431 -32.31 -9.70 15.30
C ALA A 431 -32.86 -8.38 15.90
N ARG A 432 -32.66 -7.25 15.23
CA ARG A 432 -33.15 -5.92 15.61
C ARG A 432 -34.23 -5.38 14.68
N GLY A 433 -34.78 -6.23 13.80
CA GLY A 433 -35.78 -5.82 12.81
C GLY A 433 -35.23 -4.87 11.74
N GLN A 434 -33.90 -4.77 11.60
CA GLN A 434 -33.28 -4.01 10.53
C GLN A 434 -33.07 -4.93 9.33
N GLU A 435 -33.30 -4.41 8.13
CA GLU A 435 -33.12 -5.17 6.90
C GLU A 435 -31.62 -5.52 6.72
N PRO A 436 -31.29 -6.79 6.45
CA PRO A 436 -29.92 -7.23 6.16
C PRO A 436 -29.32 -6.53 4.94
N VAL A 437 -27.98 -6.51 4.85
CA VAL A 437 -27.27 -6.01 3.67
C VAL A 437 -27.08 -7.16 2.68
N ASP A 438 -27.42 -6.94 1.41
CA ASP A 438 -27.06 -7.84 0.33
C ASP A 438 -25.59 -7.60 -0.10
N TRP A 439 -24.69 -8.35 0.51
CA TRP A 439 -23.24 -8.20 0.32
C TRP A 439 -22.74 -8.73 -1.03
N VAL A 440 -23.38 -9.77 -1.55
CA VAL A 440 -22.95 -10.48 -2.77
C VAL A 440 -23.62 -9.97 -4.04
N GLY A 441 -24.54 -9.00 -3.90
CA GLY A 441 -25.32 -8.42 -4.98
C GLY A 441 -26.47 -9.31 -5.45
N THR A 442 -27.55 -8.67 -5.90
CA THR A 442 -28.60 -9.34 -6.66
C THR A 442 -28.14 -9.43 -8.11
N ASP A 443 -28.45 -10.54 -8.78
CA ASP A 443 -28.42 -10.61 -10.24
C ASP A 443 -29.48 -9.61 -10.76
N ALA A 444 -29.11 -8.33 -10.86
CA ALA A 444 -29.87 -7.39 -11.65
C ALA A 444 -29.65 -7.81 -13.12
N ALA A 445 -30.70 -8.40 -13.67
CA ALA A 445 -30.81 -8.95 -15.03
C ALA A 445 -30.44 -7.94 -16.12
#